data_AF-A0A259Y9B8-F1
#
_entry.id   AF-A0A259Y9B8-F1
#
_cell.length_a   1.000
_cell.length_b   1.000
_cell.length_c   1.000
_cell.angle_alpha   90.00
_cell.angle_beta   90.00
_cell.angle_gamma   90.00
#
_symmetry.space_group_name_H-M   'P 1'
#
loop_
_entity.id
_entity.type
_entity.pdbx_description
1 polymer ?
#
loop_
_entity_poly.entity_id
_entity_poly.type
_entity_poly.pdbx_seq_one_letter_code
_entity_poly.pdbx_strand_id
1 'polypeptide(L)'
;MSSYRYLWALFADWCAAADTSALPASPITLAQFLDENPAGDTVQRRRVSAINRAHLDAGHPVPGRVTSMRLALDSARSDRTIRRAAQYQAIAAGLPTEGSTAALFGRRDAVLLLLAGAGLSYNAITELDCGDVSVDGGSIWIGGRHRIRIDPNDVTSFQPVEVWKRWNTVLQFSDRYPSTALLVKHLQCNTFPDMTALPHRGGPVAVPIDRWGHLPLPAAPMTAAEIGSVIAAHCTGNPPAHTPRRSVTRPPAEADHVHTVVVQDQPVSPEFDSGYYRSGVDARRRAHTALADVPGMVDDVEDRIEALLQRTIDLLGDAAP
;
A
#
# COMPACT_ATOMS: atom_id res chain seq x y z
N MET A 1 -47.22 1.66 15.22
CA MET A 1 -46.11 0.66 15.18
C MET A 1 -44.87 1.41 14.69
N SER A 2 -43.75 1.44 15.45
CA SER A 2 -42.56 2.21 15.04
C SER A 2 -42.06 1.74 13.67
N SER A 3 -41.74 2.68 12.77
CA SER A 3 -41.27 2.38 11.40
C SER A 3 -40.13 1.36 11.39
N TYR A 4 -39.24 1.39 12.39
CA TYR A 4 -38.13 0.42 12.52
C TYR A 4 -38.60 -1.00 12.83
N ARG A 5 -39.65 -1.18 13.65
CA ARG A 5 -40.22 -2.50 13.97
C ARG A 5 -40.84 -3.14 12.74
N TYR A 6 -41.51 -2.34 11.91
CA TYR A 6 -42.09 -2.81 10.65
C TYR A 6 -40.99 -3.26 9.66
N LEU A 7 -39.94 -2.45 9.51
CA LEU A 7 -38.82 -2.78 8.60
C LEU A 7 -38.07 -4.05 9.05
N TRP A 8 -37.94 -4.26 10.37
CA TRP A 8 -37.39 -5.51 10.90
C TRP A 8 -38.30 -6.71 10.63
N ALA A 9 -39.61 -6.58 10.85
CA ALA A 9 -40.57 -7.67 10.58
C ALA A 9 -40.53 -8.08 9.11
N LEU A 10 -40.53 -7.11 8.18
CA LEU A 10 -40.41 -7.37 6.75
C LEU A 10 -39.14 -8.20 6.41
N PHE A 11 -38.01 -7.85 7.01
CA PHE A 11 -36.77 -8.59 6.80
C PHE A 11 -36.82 -10.01 7.40
N ALA A 12 -37.35 -10.16 8.61
CA ALA A 12 -37.48 -11.45 9.27
C ALA A 12 -38.44 -12.38 8.51
N ASP A 13 -39.56 -11.86 8.01
CA ASP A 13 -40.52 -12.61 7.19
C ASP A 13 -39.90 -13.04 5.87
N TRP A 14 -39.13 -12.16 5.21
CA TRP A 14 -38.39 -12.51 4.00
C TRP A 14 -37.33 -13.60 4.29
N CYS A 15 -36.59 -13.49 5.39
CA CYS A 15 -35.62 -14.51 5.79
C CYS A 15 -36.27 -15.88 6.02
N ALA A 16 -37.44 -15.90 6.67
CA ALA A 16 -38.21 -17.13 6.87
C ALA A 16 -38.69 -17.74 5.54
N ALA A 17 -39.09 -16.91 4.57
CA ALA A 17 -39.47 -17.38 3.23
C ALA A 17 -38.27 -17.88 2.40
N ALA A 18 -37.10 -17.27 2.58
CA ALA A 18 -35.86 -17.60 1.86
C ALA A 18 -35.04 -18.71 2.55
N ASP A 19 -35.54 -19.29 3.65
CA ASP A 19 -34.85 -20.28 4.49
C ASP A 19 -33.43 -19.81 4.94
N THR A 20 -33.34 -18.56 5.37
CA THR A 20 -32.11 -17.95 5.88
C THR A 20 -32.25 -17.43 7.30
N SER A 21 -31.14 -17.33 8.04
CA SER A 21 -31.16 -16.75 9.39
C SER A 21 -31.29 -15.23 9.35
N ALA A 22 -32.33 -14.70 9.99
CA ALA A 22 -32.50 -13.26 10.20
C ALA A 22 -31.55 -12.71 11.28
N LEU A 23 -31.09 -13.55 12.20
CA LEU A 23 -30.23 -13.15 13.32
C LEU A 23 -29.34 -14.32 13.80
N PRO A 24 -28.00 -14.24 13.66
CA PRO A 24 -27.28 -13.23 12.89
C PRO A 24 -27.46 -13.44 11.38
N ALA A 25 -27.86 -12.39 10.66
CA ALA A 25 -27.84 -12.37 9.21
C ALA A 25 -26.43 -12.07 8.68
N SER A 26 -26.08 -12.68 7.56
CA SER A 26 -24.83 -12.36 6.85
C SER A 26 -25.00 -11.08 6.00
N PRO A 27 -23.90 -10.38 5.66
CA PRO A 27 -23.95 -9.31 4.67
C PRO A 27 -24.49 -9.75 3.29
N ILE A 28 -24.32 -11.03 2.92
CA ILE A 28 -24.89 -11.59 1.68
C ILE A 28 -26.40 -11.67 1.79
N THR A 29 -26.91 -12.21 2.90
CA THR A 29 -28.36 -12.32 3.18
C THR A 29 -29.03 -10.95 3.13
N LEU A 30 -28.40 -9.93 3.74
CA LEU A 30 -28.88 -8.56 3.64
C LEU A 30 -28.84 -8.03 2.20
N ALA A 31 -27.79 -8.31 1.43
CA ALA A 31 -27.70 -7.87 0.04
C ALA A 31 -28.80 -8.48 -0.84
N GLN A 32 -29.05 -9.78 -0.70
CA GLN A 32 -30.14 -10.50 -1.39
C GLN A 32 -31.50 -9.89 -1.06
N PHE A 33 -31.78 -9.63 0.23
CA PHE A 33 -33.01 -8.96 0.64
C PHE A 33 -33.20 -7.61 -0.06
N LEU A 34 -32.15 -6.78 -0.13
CA LEU A 34 -32.25 -5.45 -0.73
C LEU A 34 -32.43 -5.51 -2.25
N ASP A 35 -31.82 -6.51 -2.91
CA ASP A 35 -31.92 -6.75 -4.35
C ASP A 35 -33.32 -7.22 -4.74
N GLU A 36 -33.88 -8.19 -4.00
CA GLU A 36 -35.24 -8.71 -4.22
C GLU A 36 -36.34 -7.72 -3.81
N ASN A 37 -36.00 -6.72 -2.99
CA ASN A 37 -36.92 -5.68 -2.55
C ASN A 37 -36.39 -4.29 -2.94
N PRO A 38 -36.36 -3.94 -4.24
CA PRO A 38 -35.79 -2.67 -4.67
C PRO A 38 -36.57 -1.47 -4.13
N ALA A 39 -35.85 -0.40 -3.77
CA ALA A 39 -36.40 0.88 -3.35
C ALA A 39 -35.35 1.98 -3.53
N GLY A 40 -35.75 3.25 -3.45
CA GLY A 40 -34.79 4.36 -3.48
C GLY A 40 -33.84 4.37 -2.29
N ASP A 41 -32.66 5.00 -2.45
CA ASP A 41 -31.54 5.03 -1.48
C ASP A 41 -32.00 5.32 -0.04
N THR A 42 -32.86 6.33 0.15
CA THR A 42 -33.37 6.71 1.47
C THR A 42 -34.09 5.55 2.17
N VAL A 43 -34.88 4.78 1.43
CA VAL A 43 -35.64 3.64 1.96
C VAL A 43 -34.69 2.48 2.26
N GLN A 44 -33.78 2.16 1.34
CA GLN A 44 -32.81 1.08 1.55
C GLN A 44 -31.89 1.36 2.75
N ARG A 45 -31.42 2.61 2.92
CA ARG A 45 -30.64 3.01 4.10
C ARG A 45 -31.43 2.88 5.40
N ARG A 46 -32.73 3.21 5.40
CA ARG A 46 -33.61 3.03 6.56
C ARG A 46 -33.80 1.54 6.90
N ARG A 47 -33.99 0.68 5.89
CA ARG A 47 -34.06 -0.79 6.06
C ARG A 47 -32.78 -1.33 6.71
N VAL A 48 -31.62 -0.99 6.14
CA VAL A 48 -30.31 -1.40 6.69
C VAL A 48 -30.11 -0.87 8.11
N SER A 49 -30.54 0.35 8.41
CA SER A 49 -30.45 0.91 9.77
C SER A 49 -31.31 0.13 10.77
N ALA A 50 -32.53 -0.27 10.39
CA ALA A 50 -33.40 -1.07 11.24
C ALA A 50 -32.82 -2.47 11.50
N ILE A 51 -32.31 -3.12 10.46
CA ILE A 51 -31.68 -4.45 10.55
C ILE A 51 -30.40 -4.40 11.41
N ASN A 52 -29.54 -3.39 11.18
CA ASN A 52 -28.35 -3.18 12.00
C ASN A 52 -28.72 -2.94 13.47
N ARG A 53 -29.78 -2.17 13.74
CA ARG A 53 -30.20 -1.93 15.13
C ARG A 53 -30.64 -3.23 15.81
N ALA A 54 -31.42 -4.07 15.14
CA ALA A 54 -31.80 -5.37 15.69
C ALA A 54 -30.58 -6.27 16.00
N HIS A 55 -29.55 -6.24 15.14
CA HIS A 55 -28.31 -6.96 15.38
C HIS A 55 -27.52 -6.40 16.58
N LEU A 56 -27.40 -5.07 16.69
CA LEU A 56 -26.73 -4.42 17.83
C LEU A 56 -27.45 -4.72 19.15
N ASP A 57 -28.79 -4.59 19.16
CA ASP A 57 -29.62 -4.84 20.33
C ASP A 57 -29.49 -6.31 20.80
N ALA A 58 -29.13 -7.24 19.90
CA ALA A 58 -28.87 -8.65 20.20
C ALA A 58 -27.37 -9.01 20.36
N GLY A 59 -26.46 -8.03 20.33
CA GLY A 59 -25.02 -8.27 20.49
C GLY A 59 -24.32 -8.94 19.30
N HIS A 60 -24.95 -8.96 18.12
CA HIS A 60 -24.39 -9.56 16.91
C HIS A 60 -23.67 -8.53 16.01
N PRO A 61 -22.70 -8.99 15.18
CA PRO A 61 -22.12 -8.17 14.13
C PRO A 61 -23.19 -7.61 13.19
N VAL A 62 -23.01 -6.36 12.77
CA VAL A 62 -23.97 -5.66 11.92
C VAL A 62 -23.70 -5.91 10.43
N PRO A 63 -24.62 -6.57 9.70
CA PRO A 63 -24.38 -6.97 8.31
C PRO A 63 -24.23 -5.77 7.37
N GLY A 64 -24.87 -4.64 7.69
CA GLY A 64 -24.86 -3.44 6.85
C GLY A 64 -23.61 -2.57 6.92
N ARG A 65 -22.61 -2.91 7.76
CA ARG A 65 -21.38 -2.10 7.89
C ARG A 65 -20.28 -2.45 6.87
N VAL A 66 -20.45 -3.51 6.08
CA VAL A 66 -19.45 -3.86 5.06
C VAL A 66 -19.31 -2.75 4.01
N THR A 67 -18.10 -2.60 3.48
CA THR A 67 -17.76 -1.46 2.61
C THR A 67 -18.60 -1.48 1.33
N SER A 68 -18.75 -2.64 0.69
CA SER A 68 -19.57 -2.79 -0.51
C SER A 68 -21.04 -2.42 -0.30
N MET A 69 -21.62 -2.75 0.85
CA MET A 69 -23.00 -2.34 1.18
C MET A 69 -23.14 -0.82 1.25
N ARG A 70 -22.16 -0.14 1.87
CA ARG A 70 -22.15 1.34 1.93
C ARG A 70 -21.99 2.00 0.57
N LEU A 71 -21.26 1.36 -0.36
CA LEU A 71 -21.12 1.84 -1.73
C LEU A 71 -22.42 1.62 -2.53
N ALA A 72 -23.06 0.47 -2.37
CA ALA A 72 -24.30 0.11 -3.07
C ALA A 72 -25.51 0.94 -2.63
N LEU A 73 -25.60 1.32 -1.34
CA LEU A 73 -26.73 2.07 -0.77
C LEU A 73 -26.70 3.59 -1.04
N ASP A 74 -25.67 4.08 -1.74
CA ASP A 74 -25.48 5.49 -2.03
C ASP A 74 -25.07 5.67 -3.48
N SER A 75 -26.08 5.79 -4.35
CA SER A 75 -25.91 5.94 -5.81
C SER A 75 -24.97 7.10 -6.16
N ALA A 76 -25.16 8.27 -5.57
CA ALA A 76 -24.29 9.43 -5.77
C ALA A 76 -22.84 9.20 -5.28
N ARG A 77 -22.63 8.36 -4.27
CA ARG A 77 -21.29 7.92 -3.84
C ARG A 77 -20.71 6.87 -4.78
N SER A 78 -21.53 5.93 -5.25
CA SER A 78 -21.14 4.92 -6.23
C SER A 78 -20.65 5.60 -7.52
N ASP A 79 -21.41 6.54 -8.06
CA ASP A 79 -21.06 7.31 -9.26
C ASP A 79 -19.74 8.07 -9.11
N ARG A 80 -19.51 8.69 -7.95
CA ARG A 80 -18.23 9.36 -7.66
C ARG A 80 -17.08 8.37 -7.58
N THR A 81 -17.33 7.18 -7.05
CA THR A 81 -16.33 6.11 -6.94
C THR A 81 -15.97 5.58 -8.33
N ILE A 82 -16.96 5.35 -9.20
CA ILE A 82 -16.76 4.92 -10.59
C ILE A 82 -15.92 5.96 -11.36
N ARG A 83 -16.27 7.25 -11.27
CA ARG A 83 -15.49 8.31 -11.93
C ARG A 83 -14.05 8.39 -11.43
N ARG A 84 -13.85 8.27 -10.11
CA ARG A 84 -12.52 8.24 -9.49
C ARG A 84 -11.72 7.00 -9.93
N ALA A 85 -12.35 5.84 -9.98
CA ALA A 85 -11.73 4.59 -10.41
C ALA A 85 -11.17 4.72 -11.83
N ALA A 86 -11.95 5.28 -12.77
CA ALA A 86 -11.48 5.52 -14.13
C ALA A 86 -10.25 6.45 -14.17
N GLN A 87 -10.27 7.54 -13.41
CA GLN A 87 -9.12 8.44 -13.30
C GLN A 87 -7.87 7.73 -12.74
N TYR A 88 -8.04 6.96 -11.66
CA TYR A 88 -6.93 6.27 -10.99
C TYR A 88 -6.36 5.13 -11.82
N GLN A 89 -7.21 4.41 -12.57
CA GLN A 89 -6.79 3.40 -13.53
C GLN A 89 -5.94 4.01 -14.65
N ALA A 90 -6.34 5.17 -15.19
CA ALA A 90 -5.57 5.87 -16.20
C ALA A 90 -4.18 6.31 -15.68
N ILE A 91 -4.12 6.84 -14.45
CA ILE A 91 -2.85 7.19 -13.80
C ILE A 91 -1.99 5.92 -13.60
N ALA A 92 -2.57 4.87 -13.02
CA ALA A 92 -1.86 3.63 -12.71
C ALA A 92 -1.29 2.95 -13.96
N ALA A 93 -2.00 3.01 -15.10
CA ALA A 93 -1.53 2.48 -16.38
C ALA A 93 -0.27 3.20 -16.91
N GLY A 94 -0.06 4.46 -16.53
CA GLY A 94 1.12 5.24 -16.90
C GLY A 94 2.32 5.07 -15.97
N LEU A 95 2.19 4.34 -14.86
CA LEU A 95 3.27 4.19 -13.89
C LEU A 95 4.34 3.22 -14.39
N PRO A 96 5.63 3.47 -14.08
CA PRO A 96 6.70 2.54 -14.41
C PRO A 96 6.48 1.23 -13.65
N THR A 97 6.53 0.11 -14.37
CA THR A 97 6.35 -1.23 -13.79
C THR A 97 7.60 -2.10 -13.90
N GLU A 98 8.58 -1.72 -14.72
CA GLU A 98 9.78 -2.52 -15.04
C GLU A 98 11.02 -1.62 -15.27
N GLY A 99 12.20 -2.24 -15.32
CA GLY A 99 13.42 -1.63 -15.89
C GLY A 99 14.13 -0.56 -15.03
N SER A 100 13.60 -0.17 -13.87
CA SER A 100 14.25 0.82 -13.01
C SER A 100 13.86 0.69 -11.54
N THR A 101 14.53 1.42 -10.64
CA THR A 101 14.09 1.56 -9.24
C THR A 101 12.76 2.29 -9.12
N ALA A 102 12.37 3.11 -10.11
CA ALA A 102 11.05 3.75 -10.14
C ALA A 102 9.92 2.71 -10.31
N ALA A 103 10.22 1.55 -10.90
CA ALA A 103 9.27 0.45 -11.03
C ALA A 103 8.77 -0.07 -9.68
N LEU A 104 9.62 -0.04 -8.65
CA LEU A 104 9.23 -0.46 -7.30
C LEU A 104 8.10 0.43 -6.76
N PHE A 105 8.29 1.75 -6.84
CA PHE A 105 7.31 2.73 -6.41
C PHE A 105 6.07 2.71 -7.30
N GLY A 106 6.23 2.61 -8.62
CA GLY A 106 5.11 2.53 -9.54
C GLY A 106 4.22 1.32 -9.28
N ARG A 107 4.78 0.15 -8.96
CA ARG A 107 4.01 -1.04 -8.56
C ARG A 107 3.21 -0.82 -7.27
N ARG A 108 3.83 -0.24 -6.23
CA ARG A 108 3.13 0.10 -4.97
C ARG A 108 2.01 1.08 -5.24
N ASP A 109 2.32 2.19 -5.90
CA ASP A 109 1.41 3.30 -6.11
C ASP A 109 0.23 2.90 -7.00
N ALA A 110 0.45 2.04 -8.00
CA ALA A 110 -0.61 1.45 -8.81
C ALA A 110 -1.61 0.64 -7.95
N VAL A 111 -1.13 -0.15 -6.98
CA VAL A 111 -2.01 -0.87 -6.04
C VAL A 111 -2.76 0.10 -5.11
N LEU A 112 -2.10 1.14 -4.60
CA LEU A 112 -2.78 2.15 -3.77
C LEU A 112 -3.90 2.86 -4.54
N LEU A 113 -3.64 3.24 -5.79
CA LEU A 113 -4.63 3.82 -6.70
C LEU A 113 -5.76 2.84 -7.00
N LEU A 114 -5.45 1.56 -7.24
CA LEU A 114 -6.44 0.50 -7.45
C LEU A 114 -7.39 0.36 -6.25
N LEU A 115 -6.84 0.23 -5.04
CA LEU A 115 -7.63 0.07 -3.82
C LEU A 115 -8.46 1.31 -3.48
N ALA A 116 -7.88 2.50 -3.60
CA ALA A 116 -8.59 3.76 -3.37
C ALA A 116 -9.68 4.01 -4.42
N GLY A 117 -9.44 3.61 -5.68
CA GLY A 117 -10.39 3.66 -6.78
C GLY A 117 -11.58 2.75 -6.55
N ALA A 118 -11.36 1.60 -5.91
CA ALA A 118 -12.40 0.67 -5.49
C ALA A 118 -13.25 1.16 -4.30
N GLY A 119 -12.96 2.35 -3.77
CA GLY A 119 -13.74 2.98 -2.71
C GLY A 119 -13.26 2.65 -1.29
N LEU A 120 -12.11 1.99 -1.12
CA LEU A 120 -11.50 1.84 0.20
C LEU A 120 -11.02 3.20 0.71
N SER A 121 -11.30 3.49 1.99
CA SER A 121 -10.68 4.62 2.68
C SER A 121 -9.19 4.34 2.95
N TYR A 122 -8.39 5.38 3.14
CA TYR A 122 -6.95 5.20 3.42
C TYR A 122 -6.67 4.43 4.71
N ASN A 123 -7.51 4.58 5.75
CA ASN A 123 -7.46 3.75 6.96
C ASN A 123 -7.71 2.27 6.64
N ALA A 124 -8.70 1.99 5.78
CA ALA A 124 -8.97 0.63 5.34
C ALA A 124 -7.81 0.01 4.56
N ILE A 125 -7.11 0.82 3.74
CA ILE A 125 -5.91 0.37 3.02
C ILE A 125 -4.74 0.12 3.98
N THR A 126 -4.60 0.96 5.02
CA THR A 126 -3.58 0.79 6.09
C THR A 126 -3.75 -0.55 6.81
N GLU A 127 -5.00 -0.94 7.07
CA GLU A 127 -5.35 -2.16 7.81
C GLU A 127 -5.46 -3.42 6.94
N LEU A 128 -5.24 -3.29 5.62
CA LEU A 128 -5.42 -4.40 4.68
C LEU A 128 -4.22 -5.34 4.68
N ASP A 129 -4.47 -6.63 4.88
CA ASP A 129 -3.45 -7.68 4.76
C ASP A 129 -3.45 -8.28 3.35
N CYS A 130 -2.30 -8.76 2.88
CA CYS A 130 -2.19 -9.48 1.61
C CYS A 130 -3.10 -10.71 1.56
N GLY A 131 -3.38 -11.35 2.70
CA GLY A 131 -4.33 -12.46 2.81
C GLY A 131 -5.80 -12.06 2.62
N ASP A 132 -6.14 -10.76 2.72
CA ASP A 132 -7.48 -10.26 2.43
C ASP A 132 -7.74 -10.14 0.92
N VAL A 133 -6.71 -10.25 0.08
CA VAL A 133 -6.81 -10.07 -1.38
C VAL A 133 -6.65 -11.40 -2.10
N SER A 134 -7.72 -11.86 -2.75
CA SER A 134 -7.72 -13.07 -3.58
C SER A 134 -7.96 -12.74 -5.05
N VAL A 135 -7.42 -13.57 -5.94
CA VAL A 135 -7.66 -13.47 -7.38
C VAL A 135 -8.80 -14.41 -7.77
N ASP A 136 -9.75 -13.92 -8.56
CA ASP A 136 -10.85 -14.69 -9.12
C ASP A 136 -10.99 -14.37 -10.62
N GLY A 137 -10.43 -15.25 -11.46
CA GLY A 137 -10.33 -15.03 -12.90
C GLY A 137 -9.52 -13.78 -13.23
N GLY A 138 -10.13 -12.84 -13.97
CA GLY A 138 -9.56 -11.54 -14.33
C GLY A 138 -9.75 -10.45 -13.27
N SER A 139 -10.43 -10.75 -12.17
CA SER A 139 -10.80 -9.79 -11.13
C SER A 139 -10.06 -10.04 -9.83
N ILE A 140 -9.96 -9.01 -8.99
CA ILE A 140 -9.49 -9.17 -7.60
C ILE A 140 -10.66 -9.03 -6.64
N TRP A 141 -10.62 -9.80 -5.56
CA TRP A 141 -11.61 -9.81 -4.49
C TRP A 141 -10.94 -9.41 -3.18
N ILE A 142 -11.53 -8.42 -2.51
CA ILE A 142 -11.11 -7.95 -1.18
C ILE A 142 -12.09 -8.49 -0.15
N GLY A 143 -11.60 -9.40 0.69
CA GLY A 143 -12.37 -10.14 1.68
C GLY A 143 -12.76 -9.35 2.93
N GLY A 144 -13.04 -10.11 4.00
CA GLY A 144 -13.38 -9.58 5.32
C GLY A 144 -14.56 -8.61 5.32
N ARG A 145 -14.36 -7.44 5.95
CA ARG A 145 -15.36 -6.37 6.09
C ARG A 145 -15.50 -5.48 4.84
N HIS A 146 -14.71 -5.72 3.80
CA HIS A 146 -14.75 -4.92 2.58
C HIS A 146 -15.71 -5.54 1.57
N ARG A 147 -15.51 -6.82 1.23
CA ARG A 147 -16.32 -7.59 0.26
C ARG A 147 -16.47 -6.85 -1.07
N ILE A 148 -15.34 -6.39 -1.62
CA ILE A 148 -15.29 -5.59 -2.84
C ILE A 148 -14.70 -6.43 -3.96
N ARG A 149 -15.37 -6.45 -5.10
CA ARG A 149 -14.84 -6.98 -6.36
C ARG A 149 -14.31 -5.83 -7.20
N ILE A 150 -13.14 -6.00 -7.80
CA ILE A 150 -12.57 -5.06 -8.75
C ILE A 150 -12.34 -5.80 -10.06
N ASP A 151 -13.15 -5.45 -11.05
CA ASP A 151 -13.17 -6.08 -12.36
C ASP A 151 -12.16 -5.45 -13.33
N PRO A 152 -11.72 -6.20 -14.35
CA PRO A 152 -10.94 -5.65 -15.44
C PRO A 152 -11.74 -4.56 -16.17
N ASN A 153 -11.03 -3.58 -16.69
CA ASN A 153 -11.63 -2.53 -17.50
C ASN A 153 -11.05 -2.60 -18.91
N ASP A 154 -11.84 -3.15 -19.83
CA ASP A 154 -11.42 -3.36 -21.22
C ASP A 154 -11.14 -2.04 -21.94
N VAL A 155 -11.87 -0.96 -21.61
CA VAL A 155 -11.72 0.36 -22.24
C VAL A 155 -10.36 0.97 -21.95
N THR A 156 -9.86 0.79 -20.72
CA THR A 156 -8.53 1.27 -20.31
C THR A 156 -7.45 0.19 -20.45
N SER A 157 -7.82 -1.01 -20.92
CA SER A 157 -6.97 -2.23 -20.89
C SER A 157 -6.37 -2.49 -19.50
N PHE A 158 -7.03 -2.02 -18.45
CA PHE A 158 -6.52 -2.09 -17.09
C PHE A 158 -6.82 -3.46 -16.48
N GLN A 159 -5.75 -4.20 -16.16
CA GLN A 159 -5.83 -5.55 -15.60
C GLN A 159 -5.51 -5.53 -14.09
N PRO A 160 -6.52 -5.53 -13.20
CA PRO A 160 -6.31 -5.41 -11.76
C PRO A 160 -5.47 -6.56 -11.19
N VAL A 161 -5.61 -7.76 -11.76
CA VAL A 161 -4.85 -8.94 -11.36
C VAL A 161 -3.35 -8.77 -11.64
N GLU A 162 -2.98 -8.16 -12.77
CA GLU A 162 -1.57 -7.91 -13.05
C GLU A 162 -0.97 -6.88 -12.09
N VAL A 163 -1.71 -5.80 -11.81
CA VAL A 163 -1.30 -4.76 -10.87
C VAL A 163 -1.06 -5.37 -9.48
N TRP A 164 -2.01 -6.16 -9.00
CA TRP A 164 -1.88 -6.89 -7.74
C TRP A 164 -0.70 -7.86 -7.74
N LYS A 165 -0.58 -8.73 -8.75
CA LYS A 165 0.49 -9.73 -8.83
C LYS A 165 1.88 -9.09 -8.85
N ARG A 166 2.09 -8.02 -9.64
CA ARG A 166 3.38 -7.33 -9.73
C ARG A 166 3.84 -6.81 -8.37
N TRP A 167 2.93 -6.30 -7.54
CA TRP A 167 3.24 -5.81 -6.20
C TRP A 167 3.35 -6.93 -5.17
N ASN A 168 2.43 -7.89 -5.17
CA ASN A 168 2.46 -9.03 -4.24
C ASN A 168 3.76 -9.84 -4.40
N THR A 169 4.26 -10.01 -5.63
CA THR A 169 5.58 -10.62 -5.87
C THR A 169 6.71 -9.83 -5.21
N VAL A 170 6.67 -8.50 -5.21
CA VAL A 170 7.67 -7.67 -4.53
C VAL A 170 7.61 -7.87 -3.02
N LEU A 171 6.41 -7.87 -2.43
CA LEU A 171 6.22 -8.07 -1.00
C LEU A 171 6.74 -9.44 -0.55
N GLN A 172 6.34 -10.50 -1.24
CA GLN A 172 6.80 -11.87 -0.96
C GLN A 172 8.32 -12.01 -1.10
N PHE A 173 8.89 -11.38 -2.14
CA PHE A 173 10.32 -11.46 -2.37
C PHE A 173 11.08 -10.73 -1.26
N SER A 174 10.60 -9.56 -0.84
CA SER A 174 11.25 -8.73 0.17
C SER A 174 11.17 -9.33 1.57
N ASP A 175 10.07 -9.99 1.92
CA ASP A 175 9.94 -10.75 3.17
C ASP A 175 10.97 -11.90 3.25
N ARG A 176 11.20 -12.59 2.12
CA ARG A 176 12.12 -13.72 2.07
C ARG A 176 13.59 -13.32 1.95
N TYR A 177 13.85 -12.30 1.13
CA TYR A 177 15.19 -11.82 0.78
C TYR A 177 15.26 -10.32 1.10
N PRO A 178 15.63 -9.94 2.33
CA PRO A 178 15.72 -8.54 2.76
C PRO A 178 16.98 -7.87 2.17
N SER A 179 17.09 -7.86 0.85
CA SER A 179 18.18 -7.30 0.08
C SER A 179 17.62 -6.45 -1.05
N THR A 180 17.68 -5.13 -0.85
CA THR A 180 17.29 -4.14 -1.86
C THR A 180 18.10 -4.32 -3.15
N ALA A 181 19.36 -4.76 -3.08
CA ALA A 181 20.19 -5.01 -4.27
C ALA A 181 19.64 -6.16 -5.13
N LEU A 182 19.24 -7.27 -4.49
CA LEU A 182 18.61 -8.40 -5.20
C LEU A 182 17.23 -8.01 -5.75
N LEU A 183 16.42 -7.30 -4.96
CA LEU A 183 15.12 -6.81 -5.40
C LEU A 183 15.25 -5.95 -6.66
N VAL A 184 16.20 -5.00 -6.68
CA VAL A 184 16.45 -4.14 -7.86
C VAL A 184 16.88 -4.97 -9.07
N LYS A 185 17.76 -5.97 -8.91
CA LYS A 185 18.17 -6.86 -10.00
C LYS A 185 16.96 -7.59 -10.61
N HIS A 186 16.09 -8.15 -9.78
CA HIS A 186 14.89 -8.86 -10.23
C HIS A 186 13.84 -7.93 -10.86
N LEU A 187 13.71 -6.70 -10.36
CA LEU A 187 12.86 -5.65 -10.96
C LEU A 187 13.38 -5.20 -12.33
N GLN A 188 14.69 -5.07 -12.51
CA GLN A 188 15.30 -4.66 -13.78
C GLN A 188 15.08 -5.71 -14.87
N CYS A 189 15.26 -6.98 -14.55
CA CYS A 189 15.03 -8.08 -15.50
C CYS A 189 13.56 -8.52 -15.58
N ASN A 190 12.68 -7.93 -14.77
CA ASN A 190 11.29 -8.35 -14.56
C ASN A 190 11.13 -9.87 -14.38
N THR A 191 12.11 -10.50 -13.75
CA THR A 191 12.18 -11.95 -13.59
C THR A 191 12.37 -12.22 -12.11
N PHE A 192 11.37 -12.81 -11.46
CA PHE A 192 11.44 -13.22 -10.05
C PHE A 192 11.55 -14.74 -9.97
N PRO A 193 12.17 -15.29 -8.90
CA PRO A 193 12.13 -16.73 -8.67
C PRO A 193 10.67 -17.20 -8.51
N ASP A 194 10.40 -18.45 -8.83
CA ASP A 194 9.09 -19.03 -8.53
C ASP A 194 8.86 -19.06 -7.01
N MET A 195 7.83 -18.36 -6.56
CA MET A 195 7.46 -18.27 -5.15
C MET A 195 6.12 -18.97 -4.85
N THR A 196 5.51 -19.64 -5.85
CA THR A 196 4.21 -20.29 -5.71
C THR A 196 4.21 -21.48 -4.74
N ALA A 197 5.34 -22.17 -4.62
CA ALA A 197 5.50 -23.32 -3.72
C ALA A 197 5.67 -22.93 -2.24
N LEU A 198 5.82 -21.64 -1.91
CA LEU A 198 6.11 -21.19 -0.56
C LEU A 198 4.86 -20.64 0.16
N PRO A 199 4.71 -20.91 1.47
CA PRO A 199 3.59 -20.40 2.25
C PRO A 199 3.65 -18.87 2.34
N HIS A 200 2.53 -18.21 2.01
CA HIS A 200 2.38 -16.77 2.11
C HIS A 200 2.38 -16.36 3.59
N ARG A 201 3.29 -15.47 4.00
CA ARG A 201 3.39 -15.01 5.39
C ARG A 201 2.44 -13.86 5.77
N GLY A 202 1.46 -13.56 4.92
CA GLY A 202 0.60 -12.37 5.11
C GLY A 202 1.43 -11.10 5.10
N GLY A 203 0.89 -10.03 5.66
CA GLY A 203 1.55 -8.75 5.82
C GLY A 203 0.77 -7.60 5.18
N PRO A 204 1.08 -6.35 5.58
CA PRO A 204 0.36 -5.19 5.09
C PRO A 204 0.52 -5.01 3.57
N VAL A 205 -0.57 -4.66 2.89
CA VAL A 205 -0.54 -4.37 1.45
C VAL A 205 0.18 -3.05 1.17
N ALA A 206 -0.08 -2.03 1.99
CA ALA A 206 0.52 -0.71 1.84
C ALA A 206 1.79 -0.62 2.69
N VAL A 207 2.97 -0.78 2.05
CA VAL A 207 4.27 -0.76 2.73
C VAL A 207 5.05 0.50 2.33
N PRO A 208 5.63 1.26 3.27
CA PRO A 208 6.43 2.42 2.94
C PRO A 208 7.70 1.97 2.22
N ILE A 209 8.13 2.78 1.25
CA ILE A 209 9.39 2.60 0.55
C ILE A 209 10.20 3.85 0.80
N ASP A 210 11.39 3.71 1.37
CA ASP A 210 12.26 4.85 1.59
C ASP A 210 12.83 5.41 0.27
N ARG A 211 13.57 6.51 0.33
CA ARG A 211 14.16 7.15 -0.86
C ARG A 211 15.16 6.26 -1.62
N TRP A 212 15.62 5.16 -1.04
CA TRP A 212 16.60 4.23 -1.63
C TRP A 212 16.00 2.89 -2.06
N GLY A 213 14.69 2.69 -1.89
CA GLY A 213 13.99 1.45 -2.25
C GLY A 213 13.98 0.39 -1.14
N HIS A 214 14.29 0.76 0.10
CA HIS A 214 14.18 -0.13 1.25
C HIS A 214 12.72 -0.25 1.70
N LEU A 215 12.31 -1.49 2.01
CA LEU A 215 11.06 -1.80 2.68
C LEU A 215 11.38 -2.21 4.13
N PRO A 216 10.58 -1.78 5.12
CA PRO A 216 10.81 -2.13 6.53
C PRO A 216 10.79 -3.66 6.75
N LEU A 217 11.65 -4.14 7.66
CA LEU A 217 11.70 -5.53 8.11
C LEU A 217 11.65 -5.58 9.65
N PRO A 218 10.59 -6.14 10.26
CA PRO A 218 9.39 -6.69 9.61
C PRO A 218 8.57 -5.62 8.87
N ALA A 219 7.75 -6.04 7.91
CA ALA A 219 6.91 -5.13 7.14
C ALA A 219 5.95 -4.35 8.07
N ALA A 220 5.95 -3.02 7.92
CA ALA A 220 5.07 -2.11 8.65
C ALA A 220 4.11 -1.43 7.66
N PRO A 221 2.84 -1.20 8.04
CA PRO A 221 1.89 -0.54 7.17
C PRO A 221 2.21 0.96 7.03
N MET A 222 1.94 1.52 5.85
CA MET A 222 1.86 2.96 5.65
C MET A 222 0.70 3.54 6.46
N THR A 223 0.87 4.75 6.96
CA THR A 223 -0.22 5.52 7.53
C THR A 223 -1.20 5.99 6.45
N ALA A 224 -2.43 6.25 6.86
CA ALA A 224 -3.45 6.81 5.99
C ALA A 224 -3.06 8.18 5.39
N ALA A 225 -2.26 8.97 6.12
CA ALA A 225 -1.74 10.25 5.65
C ALA A 225 -0.71 10.08 4.53
N GLU A 226 0.21 9.12 4.66
CA GLU A 226 1.19 8.79 3.62
C GLU A 226 0.51 8.27 2.35
N ILE A 227 -0.47 7.36 2.49
CA ILE A 227 -1.27 6.86 1.37
C ILE A 227 -1.97 8.04 0.66
N GLY A 228 -2.59 8.93 1.42
CA GLY A 228 -3.24 10.11 0.90
C GLY A 228 -2.29 11.06 0.17
N SER A 229 -1.08 11.27 0.71
CA SER A 229 -0.03 12.09 0.09
C SER A 229 0.41 11.51 -1.25
N VAL A 230 0.67 10.19 -1.33
CA VAL A 230 1.04 9.51 -2.58
C VAL A 230 -0.05 9.64 -3.64
N ILE A 231 -1.31 9.39 -3.27
CA ILE A 231 -2.43 9.48 -4.23
C ILE A 231 -2.62 10.93 -4.71
N ALA A 232 -2.53 11.91 -3.80
CA ALA A 232 -2.65 13.32 -4.15
C ALA A 232 -1.51 13.81 -5.07
N ALA A 233 -0.29 13.36 -4.82
CA ALA A 233 0.89 13.63 -5.66
C ALA A 233 0.66 13.17 -7.11
N HIS A 234 0.15 11.94 -7.29
CA HIS A 234 -0.19 11.43 -8.62
C HIS A 234 -1.35 12.20 -9.28
N CYS A 235 -2.38 12.54 -8.51
CA CYS A 235 -3.54 13.29 -9.02
C CYS A 235 -3.19 14.72 -9.44
N THR A 236 -2.13 15.31 -8.87
CA THR A 236 -1.65 16.67 -9.19
C THR A 236 -0.53 16.68 -10.23
N GLY A 237 -0.13 15.52 -10.76
CA GLY A 237 0.95 15.41 -11.75
C GLY A 237 2.35 15.61 -11.17
N ASN A 238 2.49 15.60 -9.85
CA ASN A 238 3.77 15.73 -9.13
C ASN A 238 4.07 14.43 -8.37
N PRO A 239 4.34 13.31 -9.07
CA PRO A 239 4.62 12.05 -8.40
C PRO A 239 5.81 12.19 -7.44
N PRO A 240 5.85 11.45 -6.31
CA PRO A 240 6.93 11.56 -5.35
C PRO A 240 8.29 11.42 -6.04
N ALA A 241 9.19 12.39 -5.83
CA ALA A 241 10.49 12.38 -6.48
C ALA A 241 11.34 11.23 -5.92
N HIS A 242 11.70 10.27 -6.77
CA HIS A 242 12.58 9.16 -6.40
C HIS A 242 13.99 9.48 -6.87
N THR A 243 14.99 9.38 -5.97
CA THR A 243 16.40 9.48 -6.40
C THR A 243 16.77 8.16 -7.05
N PRO A 244 16.93 8.08 -8.40
CA PRO A 244 17.42 6.85 -9.00
C PRO A 244 18.79 6.54 -8.43
N ARG A 245 19.02 5.30 -7.99
CA ARG A 245 20.38 4.87 -7.66
C ARG A 245 21.19 5.01 -8.95
N ARG A 246 22.26 5.80 -8.91
CA ARG A 246 23.25 5.82 -9.98
C ARG A 246 23.74 4.38 -10.12
N SER A 247 23.48 3.76 -11.27
CA SER A 247 24.12 2.50 -11.62
C SER A 247 25.61 2.73 -11.41
N VAL A 248 26.23 1.99 -10.49
CA VAL A 248 27.69 1.93 -10.45
C VAL A 248 28.04 1.09 -11.68
N THR A 249 28.10 1.74 -12.83
CA THR A 249 28.72 1.18 -14.02
C THR A 249 30.18 1.01 -13.63
N ARG A 250 30.53 -0.20 -13.17
CA ARG A 250 31.93 -0.56 -13.07
C ARG A 250 32.45 -0.42 -14.51
N PRO A 251 33.48 0.42 -14.77
CA PRO A 251 34.10 0.45 -16.08
C PRO A 251 34.41 -1.00 -16.48
N PRO A 252 34.25 -1.38 -17.75
CA PRO A 252 34.74 -2.68 -18.20
C PRO A 252 36.22 -2.69 -17.84
N ALA A 253 36.58 -3.49 -16.82
CA ALA A 253 37.97 -3.73 -16.51
C ALA A 253 38.54 -4.35 -17.78
N GLU A 254 39.54 -3.70 -18.36
CA GLU A 254 40.38 -4.31 -19.38
C GLU A 254 40.75 -5.72 -18.92
N ALA A 255 40.63 -6.66 -19.85
CA ALA A 255 40.61 -8.08 -19.60
C ALA A 255 41.96 -8.59 -19.04
N ASP A 256 42.18 -8.40 -17.75
CA ASP A 256 43.09 -9.24 -16.99
C ASP A 256 42.31 -10.44 -16.46
N HIS A 257 42.31 -11.49 -17.29
CA HIS A 257 42.22 -12.91 -16.96
C HIS A 257 41.85 -13.21 -15.50
N VAL A 258 40.56 -13.05 -15.16
CA VAL A 258 40.02 -13.61 -13.92
C VAL A 258 39.75 -15.08 -14.22
N HIS A 259 40.62 -15.96 -13.72
CA HIS A 259 40.33 -17.39 -13.67
C HIS A 259 39.04 -17.62 -12.90
N THR A 260 38.02 -18.12 -13.58
CA THR A 260 36.78 -18.61 -12.98
C THR A 260 37.11 -19.86 -12.17
N VAL A 261 37.32 -19.70 -10.86
CA VAL A 261 37.37 -20.85 -9.95
C VAL A 261 35.94 -21.34 -9.79
N VAL A 262 35.68 -22.53 -10.33
CA VAL A 262 34.49 -23.32 -10.00
C VAL A 262 34.59 -23.65 -8.51
N VAL A 263 33.80 -22.94 -7.69
CA VAL A 263 33.73 -23.20 -6.24
C VAL A 263 32.92 -24.48 -6.05
N GLN A 264 33.62 -25.57 -5.75
CA GLN A 264 33.03 -26.72 -5.07
C GLN A 264 32.77 -26.33 -3.60
N ASP A 265 31.59 -26.66 -3.08
CA ASP A 265 31.15 -26.37 -1.73
C ASP A 265 32.09 -26.96 -0.66
N GLN A 266 33.08 -26.18 -0.24
CA GLN A 266 33.67 -26.28 1.10
C GLN A 266 33.72 -24.88 1.73
N PRO A 267 33.48 -24.78 3.06
CA PRO A 267 33.56 -23.50 3.77
C PRO A 267 35.03 -23.08 3.86
N VAL A 268 35.51 -22.37 2.85
CA VAL A 268 36.82 -21.71 2.89
C VAL A 268 36.61 -20.43 3.70
N SER A 269 37.14 -20.42 4.93
CA SER A 269 37.35 -19.15 5.64
C SER A 269 38.26 -18.29 4.77
N PRO A 270 37.85 -17.08 4.33
CA PRO A 270 38.72 -16.23 3.55
C PRO A 270 39.94 -15.90 4.41
N GLU A 271 41.12 -16.26 3.90
CA GLU A 271 42.38 -15.98 4.55
C GLU A 271 42.62 -14.47 4.44
N PHE A 272 42.27 -13.74 5.50
CA PHE A 272 42.49 -12.31 5.57
C PHE A 272 43.97 -12.05 5.80
N ASP A 273 44.58 -11.23 4.95
CA ASP A 273 45.93 -10.72 5.20
C ASP A 273 45.98 -10.07 6.60
N SER A 274 47.08 -10.29 7.30
CA SER A 274 47.40 -9.74 8.63
C SER A 274 47.19 -8.22 8.74
N GLY A 275 47.23 -7.49 7.62
CA GLY A 275 46.96 -6.06 7.51
C GLY A 275 45.48 -5.67 7.36
N TYR A 276 44.56 -6.60 7.10
CA TYR A 276 43.14 -6.32 6.84
C TYR A 276 42.47 -5.60 8.00
N TYR A 277 42.71 -6.08 9.23
CA TYR A 277 42.13 -5.51 10.44
C TYR A 277 42.67 -4.09 10.69
N ARG A 278 43.98 -3.87 10.49
CA ARG A 278 44.60 -2.54 10.61
C ARG A 278 44.05 -1.58 9.55
N SER A 279 43.92 -2.04 8.31
CA SER A 279 43.38 -1.23 7.21
C SER A 279 41.94 -0.79 7.49
N GLY A 280 41.12 -1.69 8.05
CA GLY A 280 39.75 -1.37 8.47
C GLY A 280 39.69 -0.41 9.67
N VAL A 281 40.62 -0.51 10.61
CA VAL A 281 40.72 0.42 11.75
C VAL A 281 41.20 1.80 11.30
N ASP A 282 42.19 1.87 10.41
CA ASP A 282 42.72 3.13 9.88
C ASP A 282 41.74 3.83 8.95
N ALA A 283 40.91 3.09 8.21
CA ALA A 283 39.80 3.65 7.45
C ALA A 283 38.74 4.30 8.37
N ARG A 284 38.38 3.63 9.47
CA ARG A 284 37.44 4.18 10.47
C ARG A 284 38.02 5.39 11.20
N ARG A 285 39.31 5.36 11.56
CA ARG A 285 39.99 6.51 12.17
C ARG A 285 39.99 7.72 11.23
N ARG A 286 40.32 7.53 9.95
CA ARG A 286 40.27 8.60 8.94
C ARG A 286 38.86 9.17 8.75
N ALA A 287 37.84 8.32 8.72
CA ALA A 287 36.45 8.76 8.63
C ALA A 287 36.03 9.57 9.88
N HIS A 288 36.42 9.13 11.07
CA HIS A 288 36.15 9.86 12.30
C HIS A 288 36.85 11.22 12.33
N THR A 289 38.11 11.32 11.86
CA THR A 289 38.81 12.60 11.75
C THR A 289 38.17 13.51 10.70
N ALA A 290 37.75 12.97 9.56
CA ALA A 290 37.10 13.75 8.51
C ALA A 290 35.71 14.29 8.91
N LEU A 291 35.05 13.63 9.86
CA LEU A 291 33.73 14.02 10.38
C LEU A 291 33.81 14.79 11.71
N ALA A 292 35.01 15.03 12.24
CA ALA A 292 35.18 15.69 13.53
C ALA A 292 34.67 17.14 13.54
N ASP A 293 34.68 17.80 12.39
CA ASP A 293 34.29 19.21 12.25
C ASP A 293 32.78 19.38 11.96
N VAL A 294 32.05 18.29 11.69
CA VAL A 294 30.62 18.32 11.34
C VAL A 294 29.75 18.86 12.48
N PRO A 295 29.95 18.50 13.77
CA PRO A 295 29.17 19.07 14.86
C PRO A 295 29.30 20.59 14.96
N GLY A 296 30.51 21.14 14.83
CA GLY A 296 30.72 22.60 14.85
C GLY A 296 30.05 23.32 13.68
N MET A 297 29.99 22.71 12.49
CA MET A 297 29.23 23.26 11.36
C MET A 297 27.72 23.26 11.61
N VAL A 298 27.20 22.33 12.42
CA VAL A 298 25.78 22.29 12.79
C VAL A 298 25.48 23.39 13.81
N ASP A 299 26.33 23.55 14.82
CA ASP A 299 26.21 24.61 15.82
C ASP A 299 26.23 26.01 15.15
N ASP A 300 27.14 26.25 14.19
CA ASP A 300 27.19 27.50 13.42
C ASP A 300 25.90 27.79 12.62
N VAL A 301 25.22 26.74 12.15
CA VAL A 301 23.95 26.87 11.43
C VAL A 301 22.80 27.16 12.41
N GLU A 302 22.79 26.51 13.56
CA GLU A 302 21.81 26.74 14.63
C GLU A 302 21.91 28.19 15.15
N ASP A 303 23.12 28.68 15.42
CA ASP A 303 23.38 30.07 15.82
C ASP A 303 22.88 31.07 14.76
N ARG A 304 23.06 30.73 13.48
CA ARG A 304 22.60 31.59 12.37
C ARG A 304 21.08 31.59 12.21
N ILE A 305 20.43 30.45 12.50
CA ILE A 305 18.97 30.35 12.53
C ILE A 305 18.42 31.19 13.69
N GLU A 306 19.01 31.08 14.88
CA GLU A 306 18.62 31.87 16.07
C GLU A 306 18.79 33.37 15.82
N ALA A 307 19.91 33.80 15.23
CA ALA A 307 20.15 35.20 14.88
C ALA A 307 19.14 35.73 13.84
N LEU A 308 18.75 34.92 12.85
CA LEU A 308 17.73 35.28 11.87
C LEU A 308 16.33 35.36 12.50
N LEU A 309 15.99 34.44 13.40
CA LEU A 309 14.75 34.46 14.15
C LEU A 309 14.65 35.72 15.02
N GLN A 310 15.71 36.03 15.78
CA GLN A 310 15.76 37.23 16.61
C GLN A 310 15.59 38.50 15.78
N ARG A 311 16.29 38.60 14.64
CA ARG A 311 16.14 39.74 13.71
C ARG A 311 14.72 39.87 13.16
N THR A 312 14.03 38.75 12.96
CA THR A 312 12.64 38.75 12.48
C THR A 312 11.68 39.20 13.60
N ILE A 313 11.94 38.79 14.84
CA ILE A 313 11.17 39.23 16.02
C ILE A 313 11.35 40.73 16.25
N ASP A 314 12.58 41.24 16.16
CA ASP A 314 12.87 42.67 16.34
C ASP A 314 12.17 43.53 15.27
N LEU A 315 12.17 43.09 14.01
CA LEU A 315 11.45 43.75 12.91
C LEU A 315 9.93 43.75 13.08
N LEU A 316 9.37 42.73 13.74
CA LEU A 316 7.94 42.65 14.05
C LEU A 316 7.58 43.44 15.33
N GLY A 317 8.51 43.60 16.26
CA GLY A 317 8.36 44.41 17.47
C GLY A 317 8.40 45.92 17.21
N ASP A 318 9.22 46.37 16.25
CA ASP A 318 9.31 47.79 15.84
C ASP A 318 8.13 48.26 14.96
N ALA A 319 7.19 47.37 14.61
CA ALA A 319 6.04 47.66 13.75
C ALA A 319 4.73 47.97 14.53
N ALA A 320 4.82 48.33 15.81
CA ALA A 320 3.67 48.72 16.64
C ALA A 320 3.78 50.17 17.15
N PRO A 321 2.99 51.11 16.61
CA PRO A 321 2.46 52.24 17.39
C PRO A 321 1.24 51.83 18.23
#